data_AF-X1GEP7-F1
#
_entry.id   AF-X1GEP7-F1
#
_cell.length_a   1.000
_cell.length_b   1.000
_cell.length_c   1.000
_cell.angle_alpha   90.00
_cell.angle_beta   90.00
_cell.angle_gamma   90.00
#
_symmetry.space_group_name_H-M   'P 1'
#
loop_
_entity.id
_entity.type
_entity.pdbx_description
1 polymer ?
#
loop_
_entity_poly.entity_id
_entity_poly.type
_entity_poly.pdbx_seq_one_letter_code
_entity_poly.pdbx_strand_id
1 'polypeptide(L)'
;MSEEKMKHLEFIQNVITRMNTNSFQIKGWTVTIVSALLAIYASTKNNYFILSGIFPVIIFWFLDAYYLTQERKFRGLYDDVAEVSENSKQINPFSMRTDL
;
A
#
# COMPACT_ATOMS: atom_id res chain seq x y z
N MET A 1 23.05 18.82 0.43
CA MET A 1 21.96 18.25 1.23
C MET A 1 22.52 17.94 2.62
N SER A 2 21.86 18.33 3.72
CA SER A 2 22.37 18.00 5.06
C SER A 2 22.22 16.49 5.33
N GLU A 3 23.05 15.96 6.23
CA GLU A 3 22.96 14.55 6.65
C GLU A 3 21.58 14.22 7.23
N GLU A 4 21.01 15.14 8.02
CA GLU A 4 19.66 15.05 8.55
C GLU A 4 18.60 14.92 7.46
N LYS A 5 18.71 15.73 6.39
CA LYS A 5 17.79 15.70 5.25
C LYS A 5 17.89 14.38 4.49
N MET A 6 19.10 13.84 4.26
CA MET A 6 19.27 12.52 3.65
C MET A 6 18.63 11.42 4.51
N LYS A 7 18.89 11.43 5.82
CA LYS A 7 18.29 10.50 6.78
C LYS A 7 16.77 10.57 6.80
N HIS A 8 16.20 11.77 6.72
CA HIS A 8 14.76 11.97 6.68
C HIS A 8 14.15 11.38 5.40
N LEU A 9 14.75 11.63 4.23
CA LEU A 9 14.34 11.02 2.96
C LEU A 9 14.45 9.49 3.01
N GLU A 10 15.50 8.94 3.60
CA GLU A 10 15.67 7.49 3.80
C GLU A 10 14.54 6.90 4.66
N PHE A 11 14.16 7.57 5.75
CA PHE A 11 13.04 7.13 6.58
C PHE A 11 11.71 7.16 5.82
N ILE A 12 11.45 8.20 5.02
CA ILE A 12 10.24 8.27 4.19
C ILE A 12 10.25 7.14 3.16
N GLN A 13 11.38 6.91 2.49
CA GLN A 13 11.55 5.82 1.52
C GLN A 13 11.34 4.43 2.14
N ASN A 14 11.78 4.22 3.38
CA ASN A 14 11.53 2.99 4.12
C ASN A 14 10.03 2.76 4.37
N VAL A 15 9.28 3.83 4.67
CA VAL A 15 7.81 3.74 4.81
C VAL A 15 7.14 3.43 3.47
N ILE A 16 7.54 4.09 2.38
CA ILE A 16 7.04 3.81 1.02
C ILE A 16 7.25 2.34 0.65
N THR A 17 8.47 1.82 0.88
CA THR A 17 8.82 0.42 0.62
C THR A 17 7.93 -0.54 1.41
N ARG A 18 7.62 -0.23 2.67
CA ARG A 18 6.70 -1.02 3.49
C ARG A 18 5.26 -1.00 2.96
N MET A 19 4.76 0.15 2.48
CA MET A 19 3.41 0.23 1.90
C MET A 19 3.30 -0.62 0.62
N ASN A 20 4.29 -0.54 -0.27
CA ASN A 20 4.37 -1.38 -1.47
C ASN A 20 4.42 -2.88 -1.10
N THR A 21 5.28 -3.25 -0.15
CA THR A 21 5.40 -4.64 0.32
C THR A 21 4.07 -5.17 0.86
N ASN A 22 3.36 -4.40 1.66
CA ASN A 22 2.06 -4.80 2.20
C ASN A 22 0.99 -4.94 1.11
N SER A 23 0.92 -4.00 0.15
CA SER A 23 0.01 -4.08 -1.01
C SER A 23 0.29 -5.34 -1.83
N PHE A 24 1.55 -5.65 -2.13
CA PHE A 24 1.93 -6.85 -2.86
C PHE A 24 1.53 -8.14 -2.13
N GLN A 25 1.78 -8.20 -0.81
CA GLN A 25 1.40 -9.36 0.01
C GLN A 25 -0.12 -9.60 -0.01
N ILE A 26 -0.93 -8.54 0.09
CA ILE A 26 -2.40 -8.67 0.03
C ILE A 26 -2.86 -9.23 -1.31
N LYS A 27 -2.26 -8.80 -2.42
CA LYS A 27 -2.57 -9.36 -3.74
C LYS A 27 -2.22 -10.86 -3.82
N GLY A 28 -1.06 -11.23 -3.26
CA GLY A 28 -0.65 -12.64 -3.16
C GLY A 28 -1.67 -13.48 -2.39
N TRP A 29 -2.04 -13.05 -1.18
CA TRP A 29 -3.04 -13.74 -0.35
C TRP A 29 -4.42 -13.81 -1.02
N THR A 30 -4.82 -12.76 -1.75
CA THR A 30 -6.07 -12.77 -2.53
C THR A 30 -6.09 -13.91 -3.52
N VAL A 31 -5.03 -14.04 -4.33
CA VAL A 31 -4.92 -15.11 -5.34
C VAL A 31 -4.92 -16.49 -4.68
N THR A 32 -4.20 -16.66 -3.57
CA THR A 32 -4.15 -17.94 -2.84
C THR A 32 -5.52 -18.36 -2.34
N ILE A 33 -6.26 -17.47 -1.66
CA ILE A 33 -7.59 -17.79 -1.11
C ILE A 33 -8.60 -18.05 -2.21
N VAL A 34 -8.64 -17.22 -3.25
CA VAL A 34 -9.55 -17.40 -4.39
C VAL A 34 -9.27 -18.71 -5.10
N SER A 35 -7.99 -19.05 -5.34
CA SER A 35 -7.60 -20.31 -5.97
C SER A 35 -8.03 -21.52 -5.15
N ALA A 36 -7.88 -21.47 -3.82
CA ALA A 36 -8.33 -22.54 -2.92
C ALA A 36 -9.86 -22.72 -2.98
N LEU A 37 -10.63 -21.62 -2.97
CA LEU A 37 -12.09 -21.68 -3.08
C LEU A 37 -12.55 -22.20 -4.44
N LEU A 38 -11.88 -21.82 -5.53
CA LEU A 38 -12.16 -22.34 -6.87
C LEU A 38 -11.87 -23.84 -6.99
N ALA A 39 -10.79 -24.34 -6.36
CA ALA A 39 -10.48 -25.77 -6.33
C ALA A 39 -11.56 -26.58 -5.58
N ILE A 40 -12.07 -26.04 -4.47
CA ILE A 40 -13.18 -26.64 -3.72
C ILE A 40 -14.47 -26.62 -4.56
N TYR A 41 -14.76 -25.52 -5.24
CA TYR A 41 -15.89 -25.42 -6.16
C TYR A 41 -15.81 -26.47 -7.28
N ALA A 42 -14.66 -26.64 -7.91
CA ALA A 42 -14.47 -27.63 -8.98
C ALA A 42 -14.80 -29.06 -8.52
N SER A 43 -14.56 -29.36 -7.24
CA SER A 43 -14.81 -30.67 -6.64
C SER A 43 -16.26 -30.87 -6.18
N THR A 44 -16.91 -29.80 -5.70
CA THR A 44 -18.26 -29.87 -5.08
C THR A 44 -19.39 -29.42 -5.99
N LYS A 45 -19.10 -28.65 -7.05
CA LYS A 45 -20.07 -27.93 -7.90
C LYS A 45 -21.07 -27.05 -7.14
N ASN A 46 -20.73 -26.66 -5.91
CA ASN A 46 -21.60 -25.85 -5.08
C ASN A 46 -21.33 -24.35 -5.29
N ASN A 47 -22.29 -23.66 -5.93
CA ASN A 47 -22.20 -22.23 -6.27
C ASN A 47 -22.02 -21.31 -5.05
N TYR A 48 -22.34 -21.75 -3.82
CA TYR A 48 -22.08 -20.97 -2.61
C TYR A 48 -20.59 -20.66 -2.43
N PHE A 49 -19.68 -21.52 -2.90
CA PHE A 49 -18.24 -21.27 -2.81
C PHE A 49 -17.77 -20.13 -3.73
N ILE A 50 -18.37 -19.97 -4.90
CA ILE A 50 -18.08 -18.82 -5.79
C ILE A 50 -18.51 -17.53 -5.09
N LEU A 51 -19.71 -17.50 -4.51
CA LEU A 51 -20.21 -16.33 -3.80
C LEU A 51 -19.32 -15.98 -2.59
N SER A 52 -18.87 -17.00 -1.85
CA SER A 52 -17.96 -16.82 -0.72
C SER A 52 -16.58 -16.28 -1.12
N GLY A 53 -16.14 -16.50 -2.36
CA GLY A 53 -14.87 -15.99 -2.88
C GLY A 53 -14.89 -14.49 -3.21
N ILE A 54 -16.06 -13.92 -3.44
CA ILE A 54 -16.22 -12.47 -3.69
C ILE A 54 -15.93 -11.67 -2.41
N PHE A 55 -16.31 -12.21 -1.25
CA PHE A 55 -16.12 -11.54 0.03
C PHE A 55 -14.65 -11.20 0.36
N PRO A 56 -13.69 -12.16 0.35
CA PRO A 56 -12.28 -11.85 0.60
C PRO A 56 -11.68 -10.95 -0.49
N VAL A 57 -12.14 -11.06 -1.75
CA VAL A 57 -11.70 -10.18 -2.84
C VAL A 57 -12.05 -8.72 -2.55
N ILE A 58 -13.29 -8.44 -2.12
CA ILE A 58 -13.72 -7.07 -1.79
C ILE A 58 -12.89 -6.51 -0.62
N ILE A 59 -12.71 -7.30 0.45
CA ILE A 59 -11.94 -6.86 1.63
C ILE A 59 -10.49 -6.55 1.25
N PHE A 60 -9.85 -7.45 0.51
CA PHE A 60 -8.46 -7.28 0.12
C PHE A 60 -8.28 -6.18 -0.92
N TRP A 61 -9.27 -5.94 -1.77
CA TRP A 61 -9.28 -4.79 -2.66
C TRP A 61 -9.32 -3.46 -1.89
N PHE A 62 -10.14 -3.35 -0.83
CA PHE A 62 -10.14 -2.16 0.03
C PHE A 62 -8.80 -1.96 0.74
N LEU A 63 -8.19 -3.04 1.25
CA LEU A 63 -6.87 -2.95 1.87
C LEU A 63 -5.78 -2.56 0.86
N ASP A 64 -5.82 -3.09 -0.36
CA ASP A 64 -4.91 -2.69 -1.43
C ASP A 64 -5.03 -1.19 -1.74
N ALA A 65 -6.28 -0.71 -1.92
CA ALA A 65 -6.55 0.70 -2.15
C ALA A 65 -6.07 1.60 -0.99
N TYR A 66 -6.21 1.13 0.25
CA TYR A 66 -5.70 1.82 1.43
C TYR A 66 -4.17 1.96 1.38
N TYR A 67 -3.43 0.88 1.14
CA TYR A 67 -1.96 0.92 1.06
C TYR A 67 -1.47 1.80 -0.08
N LEU A 68 -2.11 1.75 -1.25
CA LEU A 68 -1.78 2.63 -2.38
C LEU A 68 -2.04 4.11 -2.06
N THR A 69 -3.12 4.41 -1.34
CA THR A 69 -3.42 5.78 -0.91
C THR A 69 -2.38 6.30 0.07
N GLN A 70 -1.96 5.47 1.02
CA GLN A 70 -0.91 5.83 1.97
C GLN A 70 0.44 6.00 1.28
N GLU A 71 0.79 5.13 0.33
CA GLU A 71 2.00 5.25 -0.48
C GLU A 71 2.06 6.59 -1.23
N ARG A 72 0.95 6.99 -1.87
CA ARG A 72 0.86 8.28 -2.59
C ARG A 72 1.08 9.48 -1.65
N LYS A 73 0.52 9.44 -0.45
CA LYS A 73 0.72 10.47 0.58
C LYS A 73 2.19 10.60 1.00
N PHE A 74 2.87 9.46 1.21
CA PHE A 74 4.31 9.48 1.56
C PHE A 74 5.21 9.88 0.38
N ARG A 75 4.83 9.56 -0.87
CA ARG A 75 5.53 10.06 -2.06
C ARG A 75 5.43 11.59 -2.16
N GLY A 76 4.25 12.17 -1.91
CA GLY A 76 4.10 13.62 -1.84
C GLY A 76 4.99 14.26 -0.76
N LEU A 77 5.02 13.67 0.45
CA LEU A 77 5.93 14.12 1.51
C LEU A 77 7.41 13.99 1.10
N TYR A 78 7.78 12.93 0.39
CA TYR A 78 9.14 12.76 -0.13
C TYR A 78 9.50 13.88 -1.11
N ASP A 79 8.61 14.19 -2.05
CA ASP A 79 8.82 15.23 -3.06
C ASP A 79 8.94 16.63 -2.43
N ASP A 80 8.15 16.89 -1.38
CA ASP A 80 8.22 18.14 -0.61
C ASP A 80 9.55 18.27 0.15
N VAL A 81 9.99 17.22 0.85
CA VAL A 81 11.30 17.22 1.55
C VAL A 81 12.45 17.30 0.55
N ALA A 82 12.34 16.64 -0.60
CA ALA A 82 13.35 16.65 -1.63
C ALA A 82 13.43 17.98 -2.40
N GLU A 83 12.46 18.89 -2.22
CA GLU A 83 12.33 20.17 -2.94
C GLU A 83 12.25 19.97 -4.46
N VAL A 84 11.61 18.87 -4.91
CA VAL A 84 11.45 18.55 -6.34
C VAL A 84 10.14 19.10 -6.91
N SER A 85 9.15 19.37 -6.05
CA SER A 85 7.87 19.97 -6.44
C SER A 85 7.97 21.50 -6.56
N GLU A 86 7.29 22.09 -7.56
CA GLU A 86 7.26 23.56 -7.77
C GLU A 86 6.70 24.33 -6.57
N ASN A 87 5.86 23.68 -5.74
CA ASN A 87 5.25 24.24 -4.53
C ASN A 87 5.65 23.44 -3.28
N SER A 88 6.93 23.05 -3.16
CA SER A 88 7.43 22.31 -2.01
C SER A 88 7.17 23.06 -0.70
N LYS A 89 6.51 22.38 0.24
CA LYS A 89 6.20 22.93 1.56
C LYS A 89 7.42 22.86 2.46
N GLN A 90 7.56 23.82 3.37
CA GLN A 90 8.63 23.80 4.35
C GLN A 90 8.32 22.76 5.43
N ILE A 91 8.98 21.60 5.36
CA ILE A 91 8.79 20.49 6.29
C ILE A 91 9.87 20.54 7.39
N ASN A 92 9.44 20.45 8.65
CA ASN A 92 10.38 20.35 9.78
C ASN A 92 11.19 19.03 9.69
N PRO A 93 12.47 19.04 10.11
CA PRO A 93 13.30 17.84 10.11
C PRO A 93 12.61 16.66 10.80
N PHE A 94 12.62 15.50 10.17
CA PHE A 94 12.01 14.26 10.65
C PHE A 94 10.49 14.27 10.84
N SER A 95 9.78 15.32 10.41
CA SER A 95 8.32 15.31 10.39
C SER A 95 7.78 14.27 9.40
N MET A 96 6.83 13.45 9.86
CA MET A 96 6.16 12.41 9.05
C MET A 96 4.68 12.71 8.79
N ARG A 97 4.27 13.97 8.99
CA ARG A 97 2.91 14.42 8.69
C ARG A 97 2.72 14.51 7.18
N THR A 98 1.71 13.82 6.67
CA THR A 98 1.40 13.73 5.22
C THR A 98 0.23 14.63 4.80
N ASP A 99 -0.33 15.37 5.76
CA ASP A 99 -1.50 16.24 5.65
C ASP A 99 -1.14 17.74 5.63
N LEU A 100 0.16 18.07 5.60
CA LEU A 100 0.67 19.43 5.57
C LEU A 100 0.58 20.07 4.20
#